data_AF-A0A2E8T064-F1
#
_entry.id   AF-A0A2E8T064-F1
#
_cell.length_a   1.000
_cell.length_b   1.000
_cell.length_c   1.000
_cell.angle_alpha   90.00
_cell.angle_beta   90.00
_cell.angle_gamma   90.00
#
_symmetry.space_group_name_H-M   'P 1'
#
loop_
_entity.id
_entity.type
_entity.pdbx_description
1 polymer ?
#
loop_
_entity_poly.entity_id
_entity_poly.type
_entity_poly.pdbx_seq_one_letter_code
_entity_poly.pdbx_strand_id
1 'polypeptide(L)' 'MVDNSGTSALISGGTQGLGMSVAECLIKQGCTKLTITGHNADRG' A
#
# COMPACT_ATOMS: atom_id res chain seq x y z
N MET A 1 -3.49 -18.03 2.82
CA MET A 1 -3.12 -16.64 2.45
C MET A 1 -4.35 -15.78 2.67
N VAL A 2 -4.18 -14.57 3.20
CA VAL A 2 -5.29 -13.61 3.41
C VAL A 2 -5.76 -13.08 2.05
N ASP A 3 -7.08 -12.91 1.89
CA ASP A 3 -7.69 -12.29 0.71
C ASP A 3 -8.14 -10.86 1.06
N ASN A 4 -7.67 -9.89 0.28
CA ASN A 4 -7.97 -8.47 0.39
C ASN A 4 -8.65 -7.89 -0.84
N SER A 5 -9.24 -8.73 -1.71
CA SER A 5 -9.96 -8.31 -2.91
C SER A 5 -11.12 -7.34 -2.66
N GLY A 6 -11.80 -7.46 -1.51
CA GLY A 6 -12.85 -6.54 -1.07
C GLY A 6 -12.35 -5.31 -0.29
N THR A 7 -11.07 -5.25 0.05
CA THR A 7 -10.51 -4.24 0.96
C THR A 7 -10.14 -2.96 0.22
N SER A 8 -10.43 -1.81 0.84
CA SER A 8 -9.88 -0.51 0.44
C SER A 8 -8.89 -0.04 1.50
N ALA A 9 -7.67 0.31 1.10
CA ALA A 9 -6.58 0.61 2.03
C ALA A 9 -5.97 1.99 1.77
N LEU A 10 -5.64 2.70 2.85
CA LEU A 10 -4.82 3.91 2.86
C LEU A 10 -3.53 3.63 3.63
N ILE A 11 -2.38 3.82 2.99
CA ILE A 11 -1.07 3.65 3.62
C ILE A 11 -0.38 5.00 3.71
N SER A 12 -0.18 5.48 4.94
CA SER A 12 0.68 6.64 5.21
C SER A 12 2.14 6.23 5.33
N GLY A 13 3.04 7.07 4.82
CA GLY A 13 4.47 6.74 4.71
C GLY A 13 4.71 5.55 3.76
N GLY A 14 3.78 5.29 2.83
CA GLY A 14 3.81 4.11 1.96
C GLY A 14 4.71 4.22 0.73
N THR A 15 5.35 5.37 0.52
CA THR A 15 6.12 5.65 -0.70
C THR A 15 7.44 4.88 -0.76
N GLN A 16 7.94 4.35 0.35
CA GLN A 16 9.21 3.61 0.41
C GLN A 16 9.28 2.64 1.61
N GLY A 17 10.35 1.85 1.66
CA GLY A 17 10.69 0.99 2.79
C GLY A 17 9.57 0.03 3.20
N LEU A 18 9.25 0.02 4.49
CA LEU A 18 8.22 -0.87 5.04
C LEU A 18 6.82 -0.56 4.49
N GLY A 19 6.47 0.72 4.34
CA GLY A 19 5.17 1.12 3.85
C GLY A 19 4.91 0.61 2.42
N MET A 20 5.93 0.67 1.55
CA MET A 20 5.88 0.08 0.21
C MET A 20 5.77 -1.45 0.27
N SER A 21 6.53 -2.11 1.14
CA SER A 21 6.48 -3.56 1.29
C SER A 21 5.09 -4.05 1.75
N VAL A 22 4.41 -3.28 2.60
CA VAL A 22 3.02 -3.54 2.99
C VAL A 22 2.07 -3.35 1.81
N ALA A 23 2.25 -2.30 1.01
CA ALA A 23 1.44 -2.08 -0.20
C ALA A 23 1.55 -3.26 -1.18
N GLU A 24 2.76 -3.73 -1.46
CA GLU A 24 3.01 -4.90 -2.31
C GLU A 24 2.36 -6.17 -1.76
N CYS A 25 2.40 -6.36 -0.44
CA CYS A 25 1.75 -7.49 0.22
C CYS A 25 0.22 -7.44 0.02
N LEU A 26 -0.40 -6.27 0.21
CA LEU A 26 -1.84 -6.10 0.00
C LEU A 26 -2.23 -6.34 -1.46
N ILE A 27 -1.42 -5.89 -2.41
CA ILE A 27 -1.63 -6.16 -3.85
C ILE A 27 -1.56 -7.66 -4.14
N LYS A 28 -0.54 -8.36 -3.61
CA LYS A 28 -0.41 -9.83 -3.74
C LYS A 28 -1.57 -10.59 -3.11
N GLN A 29 -2.21 -10.00 -2.11
CA GLN A 29 -3.41 -10.53 -1.46
C GLN A 29 -4.72 -10.14 -2.19
N GLY A 30 -4.63 -9.47 -3.34
CA GLY A 30 -5.78 -9.15 -4.19
C GLY A 30 -6.35 -7.74 -4.00
N CYS A 31 -5.77 -6.90 -3.15
CA CYS A 31 -6.26 -5.54 -2.96
C CYS A 31 -6.10 -4.70 -4.23
N THR A 32 -7.22 -4.22 -4.77
CA THR A 32 -7.26 -3.39 -5.99
C THR A 32 -7.54 -1.92 -5.70
N LYS A 33 -7.96 -1.59 -4.47
CA LYS A 33 -8.30 -0.24 -4.01
C LYS A 33 -7.29 0.21 -2.97
N LEU A 34 -6.18 0.78 -3.42
CA LEU A 34 -5.06 1.15 -2.54
C LEU A 34 -4.60 2.58 -2.82
N THR A 35 -4.58 3.42 -1.77
CA THR A 35 -4.05 4.79 -1.81
C THR A 35 -2.82 4.87 -0.94
N ILE A 36 -1.74 5.43 -1.48
CA ILE A 36 -0.50 5.68 -0.76
C ILE A 36 -0.32 7.19 -0.57
N THR A 37 0.11 7.60 0.61
CA THR A 37 0.45 9.00 0.92
C THR A 37 1.84 9.11 1.54
N GLY A 38 2.56 10.16 1.14
CA GLY A 38 3.87 10.55 1.63
C GLY A 38 3.95 12.07 1.75
N HIS A 39 4.90 12.57 2.54
CA HIS A 39 5.03 14.00 2.80
C HIS A 39 5.70 14.76 1.64
N ASN A 40 6.60 14.10 0.90
CA ASN A 40 7.34 14.70 -0.20
C ASN A 40 7.15 13.83 -1.45
N ALA A 41 6.63 14.43 -2.52
CA ALA A 41 6.42 13.73 -3.80
C ALA A 41 7.74 13.33 -4.49
N ASP A 42 8.84 14.04 -4.19
CA ASP A 42 10.16 13.79 -4.74
C ASP A 42 11.01 12.85 -3.86
N ARG A 43 10.50 12.46 -2.67
CA ARG A 43 11.18 11.52 -1.77
C ARG A 43 10.26 10.36 -1.39
N GLY A 44 10.58 9.21 -1.98
CA GLY A 44 9.83 7.98 -1.90
C GLY A 44 9.72 7.37 -3.27
#